data_AF-A0A392RUN7-F1
#
_entry.id   AF-A0A392RUN7-F1
#
_cell.length_a   1.000
_cell.length_b   1.000
_cell.length_c   1.000
_cell.angle_alpha   90.00
_cell.angle_beta   90.00
_cell.angle_gamma   90.00
#
_symmetry.space_group_name_H-M   'P 1'
#
loop_
_entity.id
_entity.type
_entity.pdbx_description
1 polymer ?
#
loop_
_entity_poly.entity_id
_entity_poly.type
_entity_poly.pdbx_seq_one_letter_code
_entity_poly.pdbx_strand_id
1 'polypeptide(L)'
;MSQYIPSLKPCNTKTCLQPRKLHEVAFFLALYCISLGTGGFKPCLESFGADQFDEDNIEERKKKLSFFNWWNFALCFALLLGATV
;
A
#
# COMPACT_ATOMS: atom_id res chain seq x y z
N MET A 1 -11.66 -11.07 -3.64
CA MET A 1 -12.77 -10.27 -4.21
C MET A 1 -13.53 -11.01 -5.33
N SER A 2 -12.86 -11.53 -6.37
CA SER A 2 -13.52 -12.29 -7.47
C SER A 2 -14.25 -13.57 -7.02
N GLN A 3 -13.85 -14.16 -5.88
CA GLN A 3 -14.48 -15.35 -5.33
C GLN A 3 -15.87 -15.09 -4.72
N TYR A 4 -16.11 -13.87 -4.23
CA TYR A 4 -17.37 -13.46 -3.59
C TYR A 4 -18.34 -12.79 -4.57
N ILE A 5 -17.84 -12.26 -5.69
CA ILE A 5 -18.66 -11.61 -6.72
C ILE A 5 -18.57 -12.44 -8.01
N PRO A 6 -19.58 -13.27 -8.33
CA PRO A 6 -19.56 -14.17 -9.50
C PRO A 6 -19.28 -13.46 -10.82
N SER A 7 -19.76 -12.21 -10.97
CA SER A 7 -19.55 -11.39 -12.17
C SER A 7 -18.09 -10.98 -12.40
N LEU A 8 -17.27 -10.92 -11.34
CA LEU A 8 -15.84 -10.63 -11.39
C LEU A 8 -14.98 -11.88 -11.46
N LYS A 9 -15.58 -13.08 -11.57
CA LYS A 9 -14.79 -14.28 -11.84
C LYS A 9 -14.13 -14.14 -13.22
N PRO A 10 -12.83 -14.43 -13.32
CA PRO A 10 -12.13 -14.39 -14.60
C PRO A 10 -12.73 -15.40 -15.59
N CYS A 11 -13.30 -16.51 -15.09
CA CYS A 11 -13.78 -17.65 -15.88
C CYS A 11 -15.09 -18.21 -15.31
N ASN A 12 -15.99 -18.68 -16.18
CA ASN A 12 -17.24 -19.38 -15.81
C ASN A 12 -17.17 -20.91 -16.00
N THR A 13 -16.20 -21.41 -16.77
CA THR A 13 -16.00 -22.82 -17.12
C THR A 13 -14.71 -23.36 -16.49
N LYS A 14 -14.57 -24.70 -16.40
CA LYS A 14 -13.39 -25.37 -15.82
C LYS A 14 -12.10 -25.09 -16.62
N THR A 15 -12.21 -24.92 -17.94
CA THR A 15 -11.10 -24.52 -18.83
C THR A 15 -11.27 -23.06 -19.22
N CYS A 16 -10.18 -22.29 -19.14
CA CYS A 16 -10.17 -20.86 -19.41
C CYS A 16 -8.95 -20.48 -20.26
N LEU A 17 -9.19 -20.14 -21.53
CA LEU A 17 -8.15 -19.69 -22.45
C LEU A 17 -7.86 -18.20 -22.32
N GLN A 18 -8.89 -17.39 -22.03
CA GLN A 18 -8.76 -15.96 -21.80
C GLN A 18 -9.73 -15.48 -20.72
N PRO A 19 -9.31 -14.52 -19.88
CA PRO A 19 -10.17 -13.93 -18.87
C PRO A 19 -11.27 -13.07 -19.52
N ARG A 20 -12.42 -12.97 -18.84
CA ARG A 20 -13.50 -12.07 -19.26
C ARG A 20 -13.02 -10.61 -19.25
N LYS A 21 -13.41 -9.84 -20.27
CA LYS A 21 -13.08 -8.40 -20.38
C LYS A 21 -13.49 -7.58 -19.16
N LEU A 22 -14.61 -7.92 -18.52
CA LEU A 22 -15.05 -7.27 -17.29
C LEU A 22 -14.05 -7.46 -16.13
N HIS A 23 -13.48 -8.67 -16.00
CA HIS A 23 -12.47 -8.95 -14.99
C HIS A 23 -11.18 -8.15 -15.27
N GLU A 24 -10.76 -8.12 -16.53
CA GLU A 24 -9.56 -7.39 -16.97
C GLU A 24 -9.68 -5.88 -16.70
N VAL A 25 -10.80 -5.25 -17.05
CA VAL A 25 -11.04 -3.82 -16.79
C VAL A 25 -11.08 -3.54 -15.29
N ALA A 26 -11.81 -4.33 -14.51
CA ALA A 26 -11.88 -4.15 -13.07
C ALA A 26 -10.50 -4.33 -12.40
N PHE A 27 -9.70 -5.28 -12.88
CA PHE A 27 -8.35 -5.52 -12.42
C PHE A 27 -7.45 -4.31 -12.66
N PHE A 28 -7.42 -3.78 -13.90
CA PHE A 28 -6.59 -2.61 -14.20
C PHE A 28 -7.07 -1.35 -13.49
N LEU A 29 -8.38 -1.13 -13.37
CA LEU A 29 -8.91 -0.03 -12.55
C LEU A 29 -8.44 -0.11 -11.10
N ALA A 30 -8.47 -1.29 -10.49
CA ALA A 30 -7.96 -1.48 -9.14
C ALA A 30 -6.47 -1.17 -9.04
N LEU A 31 -5.66 -1.63 -10.00
CA LEU A 31 -4.23 -1.32 -10.07
C LEU A 31 -3.96 0.18 -10.20
N TYR A 32 -4.70 0.89 -11.05
CA TYR A 32 -4.57 2.34 -11.19
C TYR A 32 -4.96 3.07 -9.90
N CYS A 33 -6.04 2.66 -9.24
CA CYS A 33 -6.43 3.24 -7.94
C CYS A 33 -5.34 3.03 -6.88
N ILE A 34 -4.75 1.84 -6.80
CA ILE A 34 -3.64 1.56 -5.87
C ILE A 34 -2.43 2.42 -6.19
N SER A 35 -2.06 2.52 -7.47
CA SER A 35 -0.93 3.33 -7.93
C SER A 35 -1.11 4.81 -7.61
N LEU A 36 -2.27 5.38 -7.93
CA LEU A 36 -2.60 6.78 -7.66
C LEU A 36 -2.64 7.08 -6.16
N GLY A 37 -3.30 6.22 -5.38
CA GLY A 37 -3.36 6.37 -3.93
C GLY A 37 -1.96 6.34 -3.33
N THR A 38 -1.21 5.28 -3.62
CA THR A 38 0.15 5.09 -3.08
C THR A 38 1.12 6.19 -3.52
N GLY A 39 1.04 6.64 -4.77
CA GLY A 39 1.86 7.74 -5.28
C GLY A 39 1.50 9.09 -4.67
N GLY A 40 0.23 9.32 -4.34
CA GLY A 40 -0.24 10.57 -3.74
C GLY A 40 0.09 10.70 -2.25
N PHE A 41 -0.18 9.68 -1.44
CA PHE A 41 -0.06 9.82 0.02
C PHE A 41 1.36 9.58 0.56
N LYS A 42 2.18 8.74 -0.08
CA LYS A 42 3.53 8.42 0.41
C LYS A 42 4.44 9.65 0.59
N PRO A 43 4.57 10.59 -0.37
CA PRO A 43 5.51 11.71 -0.22
C PRO A 43 5.10 12.72 0.87
N CYS A 44 3.80 12.84 1.17
CA CYS A 44 3.32 13.79 2.17
C CYS A 44 3.33 13.21 3.59
N LEU A 45 3.21 11.89 3.76
CA LEU A 45 3.04 11.28 5.07
C LEU A 45 4.27 11.45 5.97
N GLU A 46 5.47 11.21 5.43
CA GLU A 46 6.72 11.33 6.20
C GLU A 46 7.04 12.78 6.55
N SER A 47 6.83 13.70 5.60
CA SER A 47 6.99 15.14 5.83
C SER A 47 6.03 15.63 6.91
N PHE A 48 4.74 15.27 6.81
CA PHE A 48 3.76 15.61 7.84
C PHE A 48 4.10 15.02 9.21
N GLY A 49 4.61 13.78 9.27
CA GLY A 49 5.08 13.18 10.51
C GLY A 49 6.31 13.90 11.10
N ALA A 50 7.21 14.39 10.25
CA ALA A 50 8.38 15.17 10.65
C ALA A 50 8.00 16.55 11.21
N ASP A 51 6.96 17.18 10.66
CA ASP A 51 6.46 18.51 11.04
C ASP A 51 5.80 18.53 12.43
N GLN A 52 5.51 17.36 13.01
CA GLN A 52 4.95 17.25 14.36
C GLN A 52 5.98 17.51 15.48
N PHE A 53 7.26 17.63 15.16
CA PHE A 53 8.35 17.82 16.14
C PHE A 53 9.01 19.17 15.93
N ASP A 54 9.18 19.92 17.01
CA ASP A 54 9.89 21.21 16.98
C ASP A 54 11.40 20.99 16.78
N GLU A 55 11.96 21.66 15.78
CA GLU A 55 13.38 21.56 15.46
C GLU A 55 14.25 22.35 16.43
N ASP A 56 13.72 23.36 17.11
CA ASP A 56 14.49 24.15 18.07
C ASP A 56 14.58 23.46 19.45
N ASN A 57 13.75 22.44 19.68
CA ASN A 57 13.76 21.65 20.90
C ASN A 57 14.64 20.39 20.77
N ILE A 58 15.74 20.35 21.55
CA ILE A 58 16.71 19.25 21.55
C ILE A 58 16.06 17.89 21.86
N GLU A 59 15.11 17.85 22.80
CA GLU A 59 14.47 16.60 23.20
C GLU A 59 13.46 16.10 22.16
N GLU A 60 12.77 17.01 21.47
CA GLU A 60 11.87 16.64 20.39
C GLU A 60 12.62 16.17 19.15
N ARG A 61 13.78 16.74 18.82
CA ARG A 61 14.65 16.20 17.76
C ARG A 61 15.07 14.75 18.02
N LYS A 62 15.41 14.39 19.27
CA LYS A 62 15.72 13.00 19.64
C LYS A 62 14.51 12.08 19.44
N LYS A 63 13.30 12.56 19.80
CA LYS A 63 12.06 11.81 19.58
C LYS A 63 11.73 11.65 18.10
N LYS A 64 11.93 12.68 17.28
CA LYS A 64 11.79 12.62 15.81
C LYS A 64 12.66 11.52 15.21
N LEU A 65 13.94 11.43 15.62
CA LEU A 65 14.84 10.36 15.19
C LEU A 65 14.35 8.98 15.61
N SER A 66 13.91 8.82 16.87
CA SER A 66 13.36 7.56 17.36
C SER A 66 12.08 7.14 16.62
N PHE A 67 11.23 8.10 16.27
CA PHE A 67 10.02 7.87 15.48
C PHE A 67 10.36 7.28 14.10
N PHE A 68 11.30 7.89 13.37
CA PHE A 68 11.71 7.39 12.06
C PHE A 68 12.45 6.05 12.14
N ASN A 69 13.21 5.78 13.20
CA ASN A 69 13.80 4.46 13.44
C ASN A 69 12.71 3.38 13.55
N TRP A 70 11.66 3.65 14.32
CA TRP A 70 10.56 2.69 14.49
C TRP A 70 9.69 2.55 13.24
N TRP A 71 9.46 3.64 12.52
CA TRP A 71 8.82 3.63 11.20
C TRP A 71 9.54 2.71 10.22
N ASN A 72 10.86 2.85 10.10
CA ASN A 72 11.68 2.04 9.20
C ASN A 72 11.68 0.57 9.61
N PHE A 73 11.81 0.28 10.91
CA PHE A 73 11.72 -1.09 11.42
C PHE A 73 10.39 -1.75 11.07
N ALA A 74 9.26 -1.07 11.31
CA ALA A 74 7.94 -1.58 10.99
C ALA A 74 7.75 -1.80 9.49
N LEU A 75 8.26 -0.89 8.65
CA LEU A 75 8.18 -1.01 7.19
C LEU A 75 9.00 -2.20 6.68
N CYS A 76 10.23 -2.36 7.16
CA CYS A 76 11.07 -3.51 6.82
C CYS A 76 10.44 -4.83 7.27
N PHE A 77 9.89 -4.88 8.48
CA PHE A 77 9.21 -6.05 9.01
C PHE A 77 7.95 -6.40 8.20
N ALA A 78 7.14 -5.40 7.84
CA ALA A 78 5.95 -5.60 7.00
C ALA A 78 6.31 -6.09 5.60
N LEU A 79 7.38 -5.58 4.99
CA LEU A 79 7.88 -6.08 3.71
C LEU A 79 8.36 -7.53 3.80
N LEU A 80 9.08 -7.88 4.88
CA LEU A 80 9.53 -9.24 5.11
C LEU A 80 8.35 -10.19 5.24
N LEU A 81 7.35 -9.85 6.06
CA LEU A 81 6.13 -10.65 6.17
C LEU A 81 5.40 -10.74 4.84
N GLY A 82 5.11 -9.62 4.17
CA GLY A 82 4.36 -9.63 2.90
C GLY A 82 5.05 -10.39 1.76
N ALA A 83 6.37 -10.58 1.82
CA ALA A 83 7.11 -11.39 0.86
C ALA A 83 7.25 -12.87 1.26
N THR A 84 7.04 -13.22 2.53
CA THR A 84 7.33 -14.56 3.06
C THR A 84 6.10 -15.34 3.54
N VAL A 85 5.08 -14.68 4.08
CA VAL A 85 3.81 -15.27 4.51
C VAL A 85 2.67 -14.89 3.57
#